data_AF-A0AAF0QDY4-F1
#
_entry.id   AF-A0AAF0QDY4-F1
#
_cell.length_a   1.000
_cell.length_b   1.000
_cell.length_c   1.000
_cell.angle_alpha   90.00
_cell.angle_beta   90.00
_cell.angle_gamma   90.00
#
_symmetry.space_group_name_H-M   'P 1'
#
loop_
_entity.id
_entity.type
_entity.pdbx_description
1 polymer ?
#
loop_
_entity_poly.entity_id
_entity_poly.type
_entity_poly.pdbx_seq_one_letter_code
_entity_poly.pdbx_strand_id
1 'polypeptide(L)'
;MIRKPKSTLQSKLLHVKEAVLTHENLKKRGYKLASRCALCGEHVETINHLFLHCTWTKQLWRMFISLKGIRWVKLWSIKGVLHI
;
A
#
# COMPACT_ATOMS: atom_id res chain seq x y z
N MET A 1 23.64 -19.61 -21.50
CA MET A 1 22.31 -19.15 -21.04
C MET A 1 22.02 -17.78 -21.64
N ILE A 2 20.85 -17.65 -22.28
CA ILE A 2 20.49 -16.59 -23.23
C ILE A 2 20.45 -15.21 -22.55
N ARG A 3 21.34 -14.29 -22.95
CA ARG A 3 21.24 -12.86 -22.57
C ARG A 3 20.14 -12.21 -23.43
N LYS A 4 18.95 -12.02 -22.86
CA LYS A 4 17.84 -11.28 -23.50
C LYS A 4 18.23 -9.78 -23.62
N PRO A 5 17.91 -9.11 -24.74
CA PRO A 5 18.22 -7.69 -24.92
C PRO A 5 17.27 -6.87 -24.05
N LYS A 6 17.81 -6.15 -23.05
CA LYS A 6 17.01 -5.21 -22.26
C LYS A 6 16.81 -3.95 -23.09
N SER A 7 15.67 -3.87 -23.76
CA SER A 7 15.22 -2.66 -24.45
C SER A 7 15.34 -1.46 -23.51
N THR A 8 15.79 -0.32 -24.04
CA THR A 8 16.14 0.92 -23.34
C THR A 8 15.02 1.49 -22.43
N LEU A 9 13.80 0.95 -22.55
CA LEU A 9 12.68 1.20 -21.66
C LEU A 9 12.88 0.59 -20.25
N GLN A 10 13.48 -0.60 -20.14
CA GLN A 10 13.68 -1.27 -18.85
C GLN A 10 14.63 -0.50 -17.93
N SER A 11 15.67 0.14 -18.48
CA SER A 11 16.61 0.95 -17.70
C SER A 11 15.98 2.23 -17.19
N LYS A 12 15.20 2.93 -18.03
CA LYS A 12 14.45 4.12 -17.61
C LYS A 12 13.41 3.79 -16.54
N LEU A 13 12.68 2.69 -16.70
CA LEU A 13 11.69 2.24 -15.73
C LEU A 13 12.33 1.88 -14.38
N LEU A 14 13.55 1.35 -14.36
CA LEU A 14 14.27 1.06 -13.12
C LEU A 14 14.62 2.35 -12.35
N HIS A 15 15.15 3.36 -13.02
CA HIS A 15 15.43 4.65 -12.39
C HIS A 15 14.16 5.36 -11.91
N VAL A 16 13.06 5.29 -12.68
CA VAL A 16 11.75 5.79 -12.25
C VAL A 16 11.26 5.02 -11.02
N LYS A 17 11.41 3.70 -11.01
CA LYS A 17 11.03 2.88 -9.85
C LYS A 17 11.75 3.33 -8.60
N GLU A 18 13.04 3.63 -8.65
CA GLU A 18 13.79 4.14 -7.49
C GLU A 18 13.43 5.58 -7.13
N ALA A 19 12.88 6.37 -8.06
CA ALA A 19 12.38 7.73 -7.82
C ALA A 19 11.02 7.76 -7.09
N VAL A 20 10.15 6.76 -7.31
CA VAL A 20 8.85 6.66 -6.62
C VAL A 20 9.08 6.48 -5.12
N LEU A 21 8.35 7.23 -4.29
CA LEU A 21 8.36 7.13 -2.83
C LEU A 21 7.60 5.88 -2.35
N THR A 22 8.01 4.70 -2.83
CA THR A 22 7.53 3.44 -2.28
C THR A 22 8.24 3.16 -0.96
N HIS A 23 7.57 2.44 -0.07
CA HIS A 23 8.11 2.03 1.23
C HIS A 23 9.51 1.40 1.14
N GLU A 24 9.73 0.55 0.13
CA GLU A 24 11.01 -0.12 -0.11
C GLU A 24 12.11 0.85 -0.57
N ASN A 25 11.76 1.84 -1.38
CA ASN A 25 12.73 2.86 -1.82
C ASN A 25 13.09 3.83 -0.70
N LEU A 26 12.13 4.18 0.15
CA LEU A 26 12.37 5.00 1.35
C LEU A 26 13.28 4.28 2.34
N LYS A 27 13.05 2.97 2.58
CA LYS A 27 13.96 2.13 3.36
C LYS A 27 15.35 2.04 2.75
N LYS A 28 15.47 1.80 1.45
CA LYS A 28 16.77 1.78 0.74
C LYS A 28 17.52 3.10 0.84
N ARG A 29 16.79 4.22 0.86
CA ARG A 29 17.34 5.58 1.03
C ARG A 29 17.67 5.93 2.50
N GLY A 30 17.56 4.97 3.43
CA GLY A 30 17.92 5.17 4.83
C GLY A 30 16.90 5.94 5.66
N TYR A 31 15.70 6.21 5.12
CA TYR A 31 14.63 6.78 5.92
C TYR A 31 14.15 5.73 6.92
N LYS A 32 14.20 6.08 8.21
CA LYS A 32 13.44 5.36 9.24
C LYS A 32 11.97 5.59 8.93
N LEU A 33 11.42 4.67 8.15
CA LEU A 33 10.02 4.71 7.81
C LEU A 33 9.24 4.79 9.11
N ALA A 34 8.23 5.66 9.14
CA ALA A 34 7.54 5.98 10.36
C ALA A 34 7.17 4.67 11.06
N SER A 35 7.73 4.45 12.25
CA SER A 35 7.43 3.27 13.06
C SER A 35 5.95 3.22 13.43
N ARG A 36 5.20 4.29 13.10
CA ARG A 36 3.80 4.52 13.35
C ARG A 36 3.15 5.13 12.11
N CYS A 37 1.88 4.85 11.89
CA CYS A 37 1.09 5.27 10.74
C CYS A 37 1.03 6.79 10.63
N ALA A 38 1.28 7.32 9.44
CA ALA A 38 1.25 8.76 9.14
C ALA A 38 -0.13 9.40 9.38
N LEU A 39 -1.21 8.61 9.39
CA LEU A 39 -2.56 9.11 9.59
C LEU A 39 -2.97 9.10 11.07
N CYS A 40 -2.86 7.95 11.75
CA CYS A 40 -3.33 7.83 13.13
C CYS A 40 -2.22 8.03 14.18
N GLY A 41 -0.95 7.88 13.82
CA GLY A 41 0.18 7.99 14.74
C GLY A 41 0.25 6.93 15.84
N GLU A 42 -0.70 5.99 15.90
CA GLU A 42 -0.86 5.04 17.02
C GLU A 42 -0.27 3.65 16.74
N HIS A 43 -0.45 3.14 15.53
CA HIS A 43 -0.05 1.79 15.15
C HIS A 43 1.09 1.80 14.14
N VAL A 44 1.86 0.70 14.05
CA VAL A 44 2.88 0.55 13.01
C VAL A 44 2.30 0.78 11.62
N GLU A 45 2.99 1.59 10.83
CA GLU A 45 2.61 1.81 9.45
C GLU A 45 2.82 0.52 8.66
N THR A 46 1.70 -0.03 8.18
CA THR A 46 1.69 -1.12 7.19
C THR A 46 0.68 -0.74 6.11
N ILE A 47 0.84 -1.26 4.89
CA ILE A 47 -0.13 -1.02 3.80
C ILE A 47 -1.55 -1.39 4.26
N ASN A 48 -1.70 -2.55 4.91
CA ASN A 48 -3.00 -2.98 5.45
C ASN A 48 -3.54 -2.01 6.50
N HIS A 49 -2.69 -1.53 7.41
CA HIS A 49 -3.13 -0.53 8.38
C HIS A 49 -3.53 0.78 7.70
N LEU A 50 -2.65 1.34 6.87
CA LEU A 50 -2.84 2.62 6.20
C LEU A 50 -4.11 2.64 5.34
N PHE A 51 -4.40 1.58 4.59
CA PHE A 51 -5.51 1.56 3.62
C PHE A 51 -6.80 0.92 4.14
N LEU A 52 -6.74 0.05 5.15
CA LEU A 52 -7.90 -0.74 5.58
C LEU A 52 -8.26 -0.56 7.06
N HIS A 53 -7.26 -0.44 7.94
CA HIS A 53 -7.50 -0.50 9.39
C HIS A 53 -7.39 0.83 10.13
N CYS A 54 -6.69 1.81 9.55
CA CYS A 54 -6.49 3.13 10.11
C CYS A 54 -7.85 3.81 10.35
N THR A 55 -7.98 4.45 11.51
CA THR A 55 -9.20 5.14 11.94
C THR A 55 -9.62 6.19 10.92
N TRP A 56 -8.69 7.03 10.45
CA TRP A 56 -8.95 8.04 9.42
C TRP A 56 -9.38 7.42 8.10
N THR A 57 -8.69 6.36 7.67
CA THR A 57 -9.02 5.69 6.40
C THR A 57 -10.38 5.03 6.45
N LYS A 58 -10.77 4.43 7.58
CA LYS A 58 -12.14 3.90 7.76
C LYS A 58 -13.19 5.00 7.62
N GLN A 59 -12.93 6.21 8.11
CA GLN A 59 -13.85 7.34 7.92
C GLN A 59 -13.95 7.75 6.46
N LEU A 60 -12.81 7.85 5.76
CA LEU A 60 -12.77 8.13 4.33
C LEU A 60 -13.54 7.09 3.51
N TRP A 61 -13.38 5.81 3.82
CA TRP A 61 -14.14 4.73 3.21
C TRP A 61 -15.63 4.89 3.45
N ARG A 62 -16.07 5.10 4.70
CA ARG A 62 -17.50 5.33 5.01
C ARG A 62 -18.07 6.48 4.19
N MET A 63 -17.35 7.59 4.08
CA MET A 63 -17.77 8.73 3.26
C MET A 63 -17.87 8.36 1.78
N PHE A 64 -16.84 7.75 1.22
CA PHE A 64 -16.82 7.33 -0.19
C PHE A 64 -17.96 6.36 -0.53
N ILE A 65 -18.18 5.37 0.33
CA ILE A 65 -19.24 4.37 0.17
C ILE A 65 -20.61 5.02 0.27
N SER A 66 -20.81 5.91 1.24
CA SER A 66 -22.06 6.66 1.40
C SER A 66 -22.35 7.50 0.16
N LEU A 67 -21.33 8.15 -0.41
CA LEU A 67 -21.45 8.93 -1.64
C LEU A 67 -21.74 8.07 -2.87
N LYS A 68 -21.26 6.83 -2.89
CA LYS A 68 -21.44 5.90 -4.03
C LYS A 68 -22.63 4.95 -3.88
N GLY A 69 -23.35 4.98 -2.75
CA GLY A 69 -24.45 4.06 -2.47
C GLY A 69 -24.03 2.58 -2.39
N ILE A 70 -22.74 2.31 -2.15
CA ILE A 70 -22.21 0.95 -2.09
C ILE A 70 -22.47 0.36 -0.69
N ARG A 71 -22.63 -0.96 -0.56
CA ARG A 71 -22.70 -1.61 0.76
C ARG A 71 -21.29 -2.01 1.21
N TRP A 72 -20.85 -1.58 2.39
CA TRP A 72 -19.54 -1.97 2.91
C TRP A 72 -19.50 -3.45 3.25
N VAL A 73 -18.56 -4.19 2.66
CA VAL A 73 -18.27 -5.58 3.03
C VAL A 73 -17.07 -5.56 3.98
N LYS A 74 -17.23 -6.03 5.21
CA LYS A 74 -16.10 -6.15 6.15
C LYS A 74 -15.10 -7.15 5.57
N LEU A 75 -13.88 -6.68 5.23
CA LEU A 75 -12.80 -7.53 4.70
C LEU A 75 -12.39 -8.70 5.62
N TRP A 76 -12.67 -8.64 6.92
CA TRP A 76 -12.42 -9.77 7.83
C TRP A 76 -13.22 -11.03 7.48
N SER A 77 -14.33 -10.91 6.75
CA SER A 77 -15.15 -12.05 6.32
C SER A 77 -14.46 -12.93 5.26
N ILE A 78 -13.43 -12.43 4.58
CA ILE A 78 -12.77 -13.16 3.49
C ILE A 78 -11.71 -14.14 4.02
N LYS A 79 -11.23 -13.94 5.26
CA LYS A 79 -10.30 -14.88 5.90
C LYS A 79 -10.92 -16.26 6.21
N GLY A 80 -12.24 -16.38 6.18
CA GLY A 80 -12.93 -17.67 6.30
C GLY A 80 -13.01 -18.49 5.00
N VAL A 81 -12.57 -17.94 3.86
CA VAL A 81 -12.65 -18.60 2.54
C VAL A 81 -11.28 -19.13 2.06
N LEU A 82 -10.21 -18.79 2.75
CA LEU A 82 -8.82 -19.16 2.41
C LEU A 82 -8.18 -20.11 3.44
N HIS A 83 -9.01 -20.92 4.10
CA HIS A 83 -8.60 -22.16 4.77
C HIS A 83 -9.07 -23.36 3.91
N ILE A 84 -8.48 -23.50 2.72
CA ILE A 84 -8.38 -24.73 1.93
C ILE A 84 -6.94 -24.80 1.43
#